data_AF-A0A821MBB0-F1
#
_entry.id   AF-A0A821MBB0-F1
#
_cell.length_a   1.000
_cell.length_b   1.000
_cell.length_c   1.000
_cell.angle_alpha   90.00
_cell.angle_beta   90.00
_cell.angle_gamma   90.00
#
_symmetry.space_group_name_H-M   'P 1'
#
loop_
_entity.id
_entity.type
_entity.pdbx_description
1 polymer ?
#
loop_
_entity_poly.entity_id
_entity_poly.type
_entity_poly.pdbx_seq_one_letter_code
_entity_poly.pdbx_strand_id
1 'polypeptide(L)'
;VTKVSLYDEHPFEREFFLRIAQSFPFMKELTINNRKAQNNKQLIKSNNDNQMLSIIEYPNLTRLDLFYTHNDYIELFLFDRKMSLPNNLHLCVDYQLLEKVTYNFTRYARPNNCAKLAALYFYPVDQIDERIKKYFPHICIRCIADFVLCK
;
A
#
# COMPACT_ATOMS: atom_id res chain seq x y z
N VAL A 1 18.09 4.79 -8.68
CA VAL A 1 17.77 4.04 -7.44
C VAL A 1 16.57 3.15 -7.72
N THR A 2 16.66 1.84 -7.45
CA THR A 2 15.58 0.87 -7.74
C THR A 2 14.90 0.33 -6.48
N LYS A 3 15.51 0.53 -5.31
CA LYS A 3 14.99 0.10 -4.01
C LYS A 3 15.05 1.29 -3.05
N VAL A 4 13.96 1.59 -2.38
CA VAL A 4 13.86 2.66 -1.38
C VAL A 4 13.24 2.08 -0.12
N SER A 5 13.83 2.38 1.02
CA SER A 5 13.30 2.02 2.34
C SER A 5 13.14 3.29 3.15
N LEU A 6 11.95 3.49 3.70
CA LEU A 6 11.56 4.69 4.44
C LEU A 6 11.18 4.30 5.86
N TYR A 7 11.75 5.03 6.81
CA TYR A 7 11.27 5.05 8.18
C TYR A 7 10.65 6.42 8.41
N ASP A 8 9.33 6.45 8.50
CA ASP A 8 8.56 7.69 8.55
C ASP A 8 7.96 7.88 9.93
N GLU A 9 8.40 8.91 10.65
CA GLU A 9 7.84 9.31 11.94
C GLU A 9 6.98 10.58 11.83
N HIS A 10 6.85 11.15 10.62
CA HIS A 10 6.11 12.39 10.41
C HIS A 10 4.63 12.11 10.18
N PRO A 11 3.76 13.11 10.46
CA PRO A 11 2.36 13.13 10.04
C PRO A 11 2.18 12.64 8.61
N PHE A 12 1.14 11.84 8.38
CA PHE A 12 0.79 11.38 7.05
C PHE A 12 0.51 12.56 6.11
N GLU A 13 1.33 12.68 5.06
CA GLU A 13 1.24 13.72 4.02
C GLU A 13 1.24 13.06 2.63
N ARG A 14 0.22 13.32 1.82
CA ARG A 14 0.10 12.70 0.49
C ARG A 14 1.20 13.19 -0.45
N GLU A 15 1.55 14.47 -0.35
CA GLU A 15 2.58 15.15 -1.15
C GLU A 15 3.96 14.52 -0.96
N PHE A 16 4.22 13.91 0.20
CA PHE A 16 5.46 13.18 0.45
C PHE A 16 5.64 12.02 -0.56
N PHE A 17 4.59 11.23 -0.79
CA PHE A 17 4.61 10.14 -1.76
C PHE A 17 4.70 10.63 -3.21
N LEU A 18 4.15 11.81 -3.51
CA LEU A 18 4.35 12.42 -4.82
C LEU A 18 5.83 12.76 -5.05
N ARG A 19 6.51 13.34 -4.05
CA ARG A 19 7.94 13.66 -4.14
C ARG A 19 8.80 12.41 -4.27
N ILE A 20 8.45 11.32 -3.59
CA ILE A 20 9.14 10.03 -3.73
C ILE A 20 9.00 9.51 -5.17
N ALA A 21 7.79 9.49 -5.72
CA ALA A 21 7.54 9.04 -7.10
C ALA A 21 8.36 9.86 -8.12
N GLN A 22 8.39 11.19 -7.95
CA GLN A 22 9.16 12.09 -8.82
C GLN A 22 10.68 11.94 -8.67
N SER A 23 11.16 11.69 -7.45
CA SER A 23 12.60 11.52 -7.17
C SER A 23 13.12 10.17 -7.64
N PHE A 24 12.26 9.14 -7.66
CA PHE A 24 12.63 7.77 -7.98
C PHE A 24 11.68 7.13 -9.01
N PRO A 25 11.62 7.66 -10.25
CA PRO A 25 10.65 7.20 -11.26
C PRO A 25 10.84 5.74 -11.69
N PHE A 26 12.04 5.18 -11.50
CA PHE A 26 12.39 3.79 -11.83
C PHE A 26 12.43 2.86 -10.61
N MET A 27 11.84 3.29 -9.48
CA MET A 27 11.78 2.48 -8.27
C MET A 27 10.95 1.21 -8.51
N LYS A 28 11.53 0.06 -8.14
CA LYS A 28 10.93 -1.27 -8.24
C LYS A 28 10.47 -1.81 -6.89
N GLU A 29 11.12 -1.38 -5.81
CA GLU A 29 10.81 -1.81 -4.45
C GLU A 29 10.70 -0.60 -3.52
N LEU A 30 9.58 -0.54 -2.79
CA LEU A 30 9.34 0.46 -1.77
C LEU A 30 8.99 -0.24 -0.46
N THR A 31 9.81 -0.03 0.56
CA THR A 31 9.51 -0.44 1.94
C THR A 31 9.20 0.79 2.76
N ILE A 32 8.09 0.76 3.49
CA ILE A 32 7.73 1.83 4.41
C ILE A 32 7.52 1.22 5.79
N ASN A 33 8.07 1.88 6.79
CA ASN A 33 7.89 1.55 8.19
C ASN A 33 7.46 2.80 8.93
N ASN A 34 6.29 2.74 9.54
CA ASN A 34 5.71 3.79 10.36
C ASN A 34 4.82 3.13 11.42
N ARG A 35 5.43 2.77 12.56
CA ARG A 35 4.73 2.10 13.68
C ARG A 35 4.00 3.07 14.60
N LYS A 36 4.27 4.37 14.51
CA LYS A 36 3.67 5.36 15.41
C LYS A 36 2.35 5.84 14.84
N ALA A 37 1.31 5.91 15.68
CA ALA A 37 0.03 6.50 15.30
C ALA A 37 0.26 7.95 14.87
N GLN A 38 -0.28 8.30 13.71
CA GLN A 38 -0.14 9.63 13.14
C GLN A 38 -1.14 10.59 13.80
N ASN A 39 -0.80 11.00 15.03
CA ASN A 39 -1.51 12.03 15.77
C ASN A 39 -1.35 13.33 14.97
N ASN A 40 -2.43 13.83 14.37
CA ASN A 40 -2.49 14.95 13.44
C ASN A 40 -2.25 14.55 11.97
N LYS A 41 -3.12 13.70 11.43
CA LYS A 41 -3.29 13.63 9.98
C LYS A 41 -3.52 15.05 9.46
N GLN A 42 -2.61 15.54 8.62
CA GLN A 42 -2.91 16.69 7.80
C GLN A 42 -3.82 16.20 6.68
N LEU A 43 -5.08 15.92 7.04
CA LEU A 43 -6.16 16.05 6.09
C LEU A 43 -6.08 17.52 5.71
N ILE A 44 -5.46 17.83 4.59
CA ILE A 44 -5.56 19.15 3.98
C ILE A 44 -7.07 19.41 3.93
N LYS A 45 -7.59 20.20 4.88
CA LYS A 45 -8.92 20.75 4.82
C LYS A 45 -8.90 21.50 3.50
N SER A 46 -9.58 20.95 2.52
CA SER A 46 -9.78 21.53 1.20
C SER A 46 -10.57 22.82 1.38
N ASN A 47 -9.91 23.86 1.87
CA ASN A 47 -10.44 25.21 1.95
C ASN A 47 -10.00 26.03 0.72
N ASN A 48 -9.53 25.36 -0.34
CA ASN A 48 -9.29 25.98 -1.64
C ASN A 48 -9.69 25.00 -2.74
N ASP A 49 -10.77 25.34 -3.44
CA ASP A 49 -11.44 24.63 -4.53
C ASP A 49 -10.57 24.39 -5.80
N ASN A 50 -9.24 24.33 -5.75
CA ASN A 50 -8.44 24.27 -6.99
C ASN A 50 -7.04 23.63 -6.96
N GLN A 51 -6.65 22.87 -5.92
CA GLN A 51 -5.52 21.94 -6.10
C GLN A 51 -6.04 20.60 -6.61
N MET A 52 -6.07 20.46 -7.94
CA MET A 52 -6.00 19.16 -8.60
C MET A 52 -4.77 18.42 -8.08
N LEU A 53 -4.90 17.71 -6.94
CA LEU A 53 -3.82 16.84 -6.47
C LEU A 53 -3.49 15.88 -7.61
N SER A 54 -2.25 15.95 -8.10
CA SER A 54 -1.76 15.14 -9.21
C SER A 54 -1.87 13.66 -8.86
N ILE A 55 -2.11 12.84 -9.88
CA ILE A 55 -2.03 11.38 -9.75
C ILE A 55 -0.60 11.03 -9.33
N ILE A 56 -0.46 10.24 -8.27
CA ILE A 56 0.83 9.68 -7.86
C ILE A 56 0.98 8.36 -8.61
N GLU A 57 2.00 8.27 -9.45
CA GLU A 57 2.25 7.10 -10.28
C GLU A 57 3.56 6.44 -9.90
N TYR A 58 3.52 5.13 -9.69
CA TYR A 58 4.71 4.31 -9.46
C TYR A 58 4.87 3.27 -10.57
N PRO A 59 5.15 3.68 -11.81
CA PRO A 59 4.98 2.83 -13.01
C PRO A 59 5.85 1.57 -13.01
N ASN A 60 6.95 1.56 -12.25
CA ASN A 60 7.91 0.46 -12.21
C ASN A 60 7.85 -0.36 -10.90
N LEU A 61 6.94 -0.02 -9.98
CA LEU A 61 6.91 -0.62 -8.65
C LEU A 61 6.37 -2.04 -8.70
N THR A 62 7.24 -3.00 -8.49
CA THR A 62 6.89 -4.44 -8.47
C THR A 62 6.67 -4.97 -7.07
N ARG A 63 7.22 -4.29 -6.05
CA ARG A 63 7.17 -4.74 -4.65
C ARG A 63 6.91 -3.58 -3.71
N LEU A 64 5.90 -3.75 -2.87
CA LEU A 64 5.51 -2.78 -1.86
C LEU A 64 5.44 -3.48 -0.51
N ASP A 65 6.21 -2.99 0.46
CA ASP A 65 6.23 -3.52 1.81
C ASP A 65 5.68 -2.49 2.79
N LEU A 66 4.50 -2.81 3.31
CA LEU A 66 3.71 -2.02 4.25
C LEU A 66 3.52 -2.76 5.59
N PHE A 67 4.30 -3.81 5.86
CA PHE A 67 4.08 -4.69 7.01
C PHE A 67 4.07 -3.94 8.36
N TYR A 68 4.94 -2.95 8.51
CA TYR A 68 5.04 -2.13 9.72
C TYR A 68 4.49 -0.71 9.52
N THR A 69 3.37 -0.55 8.82
CA THR A 69 2.78 0.77 8.54
C THR A 69 1.45 1.01 9.24
N HIS A 70 1.08 2.29 9.34
CA HIS A 70 -0.26 2.68 9.75
C HIS A 70 -1.29 2.47 8.62
N ASN A 71 -2.56 2.27 8.99
CA ASN A 71 -3.68 2.02 8.07
C ASN A 71 -3.78 3.03 6.92
N ASP A 72 -3.40 4.29 7.16
CA ASP A 72 -3.49 5.36 6.15
C ASP A 72 -2.63 5.10 4.93
N TYR A 73 -1.49 4.42 5.11
CA TYR A 73 -0.59 4.06 4.02
C TYR A 73 -1.24 2.98 3.16
N ILE A 74 -1.82 1.96 3.81
CA ILE A 74 -2.56 0.90 3.14
C ILE A 74 -3.76 1.50 2.38
N GLU A 75 -4.51 2.42 3.00
CA GLU A 75 -5.61 3.13 2.36
C GLU A 75 -5.17 3.93 1.14
N LEU A 76 -4.09 4.70 1.27
CA LEU A 76 -3.51 5.47 0.17
C LEU A 76 -3.12 4.56 -1.01
N PHE A 77 -2.35 3.51 -0.75
CA PHE A 77 -1.82 2.66 -1.82
C PHE A 77 -2.91 1.82 -2.49
N LEU A 78 -3.86 1.26 -1.73
CA LEU A 78 -4.84 0.31 -2.26
C LEU A 78 -6.14 0.97 -2.75
N PHE A 79 -6.58 2.05 -2.11
CA PHE A 79 -7.93 2.58 -2.30
C PHE A 79 -8.00 4.04 -2.80
N ASP A 80 -6.91 4.80 -2.77
CA ASP A 80 -6.90 6.17 -3.33
C ASP A 80 -7.02 6.14 -4.86
N ARG A 81 -7.99 6.89 -5.39
CA ARG A 81 -8.24 7.00 -6.84
C ARG A 81 -7.16 7.78 -7.59
N LYS A 82 -6.35 8.56 -6.87
CA LYS A 82 -5.23 9.33 -7.37
C LYS A 82 -3.90 8.64 -7.10
N MET A 83 -3.91 7.35 -6.78
CA MET A 83 -2.72 6.49 -6.75
C MET A 83 -2.82 5.50 -7.90
N SER A 84 -1.78 5.44 -8.73
CA SER A 84 -1.67 4.47 -9.82
C SER A 84 -0.45 3.58 -9.61
N LEU A 85 -0.72 2.31 -9.29
CA LEU A 85 0.29 1.26 -9.24
C LEU A 85 0.31 0.47 -10.55
N PRO A 86 1.39 -0.25 -10.88
CA PRO A 86 1.42 -1.09 -12.07
C PRO A 86 0.77 -2.44 -11.76
N ASN A 87 0.48 -3.20 -12.81
CA ASN A 87 0.03 -4.59 -12.68
C ASN A 87 1.16 -5.47 -12.13
N ASN A 88 0.81 -6.64 -11.63
CA ASN A 88 1.74 -7.61 -11.05
C ASN A 88 2.48 -7.10 -9.81
N LEU A 89 1.81 -6.29 -8.98
CA LEU A 89 2.39 -5.80 -7.74
C LEU A 89 2.37 -6.89 -6.65
N HIS A 90 3.51 -7.07 -5.98
CA HIS A 90 3.65 -7.92 -4.81
C HIS A 90 3.55 -7.05 -3.54
N LEU A 91 2.52 -7.29 -2.73
CA LEU A 91 2.29 -6.54 -1.49
C LEU A 91 2.60 -7.38 -0.26
N CYS A 92 3.48 -6.86 0.59
CA CYS A 92 3.70 -7.36 1.95
C CYS A 92 2.97 -6.44 2.93
N VAL A 93 2.09 -7.00 3.76
CA VAL A 93 1.24 -6.24 4.69
C VAL A 93 0.82 -7.11 5.86
N ASP A 94 0.54 -6.50 7.01
CA ASP A 94 -0.05 -7.20 8.14
C ASP A 94 -1.51 -7.58 7.85
N TYR A 95 -1.89 -8.81 8.24
CA TYR A 95 -3.24 -9.33 7.96
C TYR A 95 -4.32 -8.55 8.69
N GLN A 96 -4.11 -8.21 9.96
CA GLN A 96 -5.10 -7.52 10.80
C GLN A 96 -5.30 -6.09 10.30
N LEU A 97 -4.22 -5.42 9.87
CA LEU A 97 -4.32 -4.10 9.26
C LEU A 97 -5.07 -4.14 7.93
N LEU A 98 -4.79 -5.12 7.08
CA LEU A 98 -5.50 -5.29 5.81
C LEU A 98 -6.98 -5.62 6.03
N GLU A 99 -7.30 -6.52 6.96
CA GLU A 99 -8.67 -6.85 7.36
C GLU A 99 -9.42 -5.60 7.82
N LYS A 100 -8.80 -4.79 8.69
CA LYS A 100 -9.38 -3.54 9.17
C LYS A 100 -9.66 -2.53 8.05
N VAL A 101 -8.70 -2.31 7.14
CA VAL A 101 -8.84 -1.34 6.04
C VAL A 101 -9.84 -1.80 4.97
N THR A 102 -9.97 -3.12 4.79
CA THR A 102 -10.94 -3.73 3.88
C THR A 102 -12.31 -3.94 4.52
N TYR A 103 -12.51 -3.48 5.77
CA TYR A 103 -13.73 -3.72 6.55
C TYR A 103 -14.10 -5.21 6.58
N ASN A 104 -13.21 -6.04 7.12
CA ASN A 104 -13.37 -7.51 7.14
C ASN A 104 -13.56 -8.11 5.74
N PHE A 105 -12.82 -7.59 4.75
CA PHE A 105 -12.95 -8.01 3.34
C PHE A 105 -14.36 -7.85 2.76
N THR A 106 -15.06 -6.78 3.13
CA THR A 106 -16.39 -6.44 2.58
C THR A 106 -16.41 -5.11 1.83
N ARG A 107 -15.39 -4.26 2.01
CA ARG A 107 -15.26 -2.98 1.32
C ARG A 107 -15.20 -3.21 -0.19
N TYR A 108 -16.08 -2.58 -0.96
CA TYR A 108 -16.09 -2.79 -2.40
C TYR A 108 -14.77 -2.35 -3.06
N ALA A 109 -14.02 -3.31 -3.60
CA ALA A 109 -12.86 -3.08 -4.44
C ALA A 109 -13.35 -2.68 -5.85
N ARG A 110 -13.62 -1.39 -6.04
CA ARG A 110 -13.76 -0.77 -7.38
C ARG A 110 -12.48 -1.06 -8.22
N PRO A 111 -12.38 -0.71 -9.51
CA PRO A 111 -11.10 -0.74 -10.22
C PRO A 111 -10.09 0.20 -9.54
N ASN A 112 -9.43 -0.31 -8.51
CA ASN A 112 -8.43 0.33 -7.67
C ASN A 112 -7.17 -0.54 -7.71
N ASN A 113 -6.15 -0.16 -6.95
CA ASN A 113 -4.88 -0.87 -7.01
C ASN A 113 -4.95 -2.29 -6.43
N CYS A 114 -6.01 -2.67 -5.70
CA CYS A 114 -6.22 -4.05 -5.27
C CYS A 114 -6.27 -5.04 -6.45
N ALA A 115 -6.89 -4.64 -7.58
CA ALA A 115 -7.00 -5.49 -8.77
C ALA A 115 -5.65 -5.69 -9.49
N LYS A 116 -4.63 -4.89 -9.17
CA LYS A 116 -3.31 -4.92 -9.79
C LYS A 116 -2.32 -5.81 -9.04
N LEU A 117 -2.71 -6.29 -7.86
CA LEU A 117 -1.91 -7.16 -7.03
C LEU A 117 -1.80 -8.56 -7.66
N ALA A 118 -0.59 -9.10 -7.78
CA ALA A 118 -0.35 -10.49 -8.14
C ALA A 118 -0.19 -11.40 -6.91
N ALA A 119 0.37 -10.85 -5.83
CA ALA A 119 0.61 -11.62 -4.62
C ALA A 119 0.47 -10.79 -3.35
N LEU A 120 -0.01 -11.44 -2.29
CA LEU A 120 -0.11 -10.93 -0.94
C LEU A 120 0.77 -11.78 -0.02
N TYR A 121 1.56 -11.11 0.82
CA TYR A 121 2.49 -11.75 1.76
C TYR A 121 2.13 -11.33 3.19
N PHE A 122 1.92 -12.32 4.06
CA PHE A 122 1.49 -12.14 5.45
C PHE A 122 2.41 -12.85 6.44
N TYR A 123 2.33 -12.43 7.71
CA TYR A 123 2.94 -13.11 8.84
C TYR A 123 1.98 -13.14 10.04
N PRO A 124 1.75 -14.30 10.69
CA PRO A 124 1.82 -15.67 10.17
C PRO A 124 0.60 -16.05 9.30
N VAL A 125 0.79 -17.01 8.39
CA VAL A 125 -0.20 -17.47 7.38
C VAL A 125 -1.44 -18.12 8.01
N ASP A 126 -1.33 -18.58 9.24
CA ASP A 126 -2.39 -19.34 9.94
C ASP A 126 -3.66 -18.50 10.21
N GLN A 127 -3.58 -17.17 10.04
CA GLN A 127 -4.71 -16.24 10.18
C GLN A 127 -5.53 -16.07 8.89
N ILE A 128 -5.11 -16.67 7.77
CA ILE A 128 -5.79 -16.54 6.48
C ILE A 128 -7.05 -17.40 6.47
N ASP A 129 -8.20 -16.73 6.36
CA ASP A 129 -9.49 -17.40 6.21
C ASP A 129 -10.00 -17.42 4.75
N GLU A 130 -11.21 -17.93 4.52
CA GLU A 130 -11.81 -17.93 3.19
C GLU A 130 -12.24 -16.54 2.69
N ARG A 131 -12.48 -15.57 3.57
CA ARG A 131 -12.98 -14.25 3.20
C ARG A 131 -11.96 -13.52 2.35
N ILE A 132 -10.68 -13.59 2.72
CA ILE A 132 -9.61 -12.98 1.93
C ILE A 132 -9.48 -13.63 0.55
N LYS A 133 -9.65 -14.96 0.45
CA LYS A 133 -9.64 -15.67 -0.86
C LYS A 133 -10.80 -15.24 -1.74
N LYS A 134 -12.00 -15.04 -1.17
CA LYS A 134 -13.17 -14.53 -1.90
C LYS A 134 -12.99 -13.08 -2.35
N TYR A 135 -12.31 -12.28 -1.53
CA TYR A 135 -12.05 -10.87 -1.83
C TYR A 135 -10.93 -10.66 -2.85
N PHE A 136 -9.93 -11.55 -2.86
CA PHE A 136 -8.80 -11.54 -3.78
C PHE A 136 -8.70 -12.86 -4.57
N PRO A 137 -9.67 -13.17 -5.44
CA PRO A 137 -9.83 -14.50 -6.03
C PRO A 137 -8.70 -14.93 -6.97
N HIS A 138 -7.93 -13.98 -7.49
CA HIS A 138 -6.84 -14.23 -8.45
C HIS A 138 -5.44 -13.97 -7.87
N ILE A 139 -5.35 -13.69 -6.58
CA ILE A 139 -4.08 -13.35 -5.93
C ILE A 139 -3.44 -14.57 -5.31
N CYS A 140 -2.13 -14.71 -5.51
CA CYS A 140 -1.34 -15.71 -4.80
C CYS A 140 -1.05 -15.23 -3.36
N ILE A 141 -1.60 -15.90 -2.37
CA ILE A 141 -1.32 -15.61 -0.95
C ILE A 141 -0.14 -16.46 -0.48
N ARG A 142 0.87 -15.83 0.13
CA ARG A 142 2.14 -16.45 0.52
C ARG A 142 2.58 -16.06 1.93
N CYS A 143 3.53 -16.82 2.47
CA CYS A 143 4.21 -16.48 3.71
C CYS A 143 5.20 -15.32 3.48
N ILE A 144 5.33 -14.40 4.44
CA ILE A 144 6.31 -13.31 4.37
C ILE A 144 7.75 -13.82 4.21
N ALA A 145 8.06 -15.03 4.68
CA ALA A 145 9.39 -15.62 4.52
C ALA A 145 9.79 -15.69 3.03
N ASP A 146 8.83 -15.99 2.16
CA ASP A 146 9.04 -16.00 0.70
C ASP A 146 9.28 -14.59 0.16
N PHE A 147 8.72 -13.56 0.80
CA PHE A 147 8.97 -12.17 0.43
C PHE A 147 10.42 -11.79 0.71
N VAL A 148 10.99 -12.18 1.85
CA VAL A 148 12.38 -11.85 2.17
C VAL A 148 13.38 -12.62 1.30
N LEU A 149 13.03 -13.86 0.90
CA LEU A 149 13.90 -14.77 0.15
C LEU A 149 13.88 -14.56 -1.37
N CYS A 150 12.79 -14.05 -1.95
CA CYS A 150 12.78 -13.63 -3.35
C CYS A 150 13.52 -12.28 -3.50
N LYS A 151 14.85 -12.24 -3.44
CA LYS A 151 15.66 -11.03 -3.73
C LYS A 151 16.35 -11.11 -5.07
#